data_AF-A0A0F3GNV1-F1
#
_entry.id   AF-A0A0F3GNV1-F1
#
_cell.length_a   1.000
_cell.length_b   1.000
_cell.length_c   1.000
_cell.angle_alpha   90.00
_cell.angle_beta   90.00
_cell.angle_gamma   90.00
#
_symmetry.space_group_name_H-M   'P 1'
#
loop_
_entity.id
_entity.type
_entity.pdbx_description
1 polymer ?
#
loop_
_entity_poly.entity_id
_entity_poly.type
_entity_poly.pdbx_seq_one_letter_code
_entity_poly.pdbx_strand_id
1 'polypeptide(L)'
;MKTYRMHVLIAALLSLLVSCTDVALGGKATPDVKKDPRISNLPPKKPVHIKLQRNFKGEYGWSLTGDNLKDMLKINAELQKEFP
;
A
#
# COMPACT_ATOMS: atom_id res chain seq x y z
N MET A 1 10.49 1.13 -59.87
CA MET A 1 9.87 2.09 -58.91
C MET A 1 8.89 1.46 -57.91
N LYS A 2 8.21 0.34 -58.23
CA LYS A 2 7.19 -0.29 -57.35
C LYS A 2 7.76 -0.92 -56.07
N THR A 3 8.93 -1.57 -56.18
CA THR A 3 9.64 -2.20 -55.06
C THR A 3 10.25 -1.18 -54.10
N TYR A 4 10.87 -0.12 -54.62
CA TYR A 4 11.43 0.96 -53.80
C TYR A 4 10.37 1.64 -52.91
N ARG A 5 9.19 1.93 -53.47
CA ARG A 5 8.06 2.49 -52.70
C ARG A 5 7.59 1.54 -51.59
N MET A 6 7.58 0.23 -51.86
CA MET A 6 7.23 -0.78 -50.86
C MET A 6 8.29 -0.86 -49.75
N HIS A 7 9.58 -0.80 -50.09
CA HIS A 7 10.66 -0.78 -49.09
C HIS A 7 10.63 0.48 -48.21
N VAL A 8 10.31 1.64 -48.78
CA VAL A 8 10.14 2.89 -48.01
C VAL A 8 8.97 2.79 -47.03
N LEU A 9 7.84 2.21 -47.45
CA LEU A 9 6.69 2.00 -46.57
C LEU A 9 6.98 1.01 -45.44
N ILE A 10 7.72 -0.08 -45.73
CA ILE A 10 8.13 -1.06 -44.72
C ILE A 10 9.09 -0.43 -43.71
N ALA A 11 10.07 0.35 -44.17
CA ALA A 11 11.01 1.05 -43.31
C ALA A 11 10.28 2.05 -42.38
N ALA A 12 9.33 2.83 -42.91
CA ALA A 12 8.54 3.77 -42.12
C ALA A 12 7.67 3.07 -41.06
N LEU A 13 7.08 1.91 -41.40
CA LEU A 13 6.29 1.12 -40.46
C LEU A 13 7.16 0.52 -39.33
N LEU A 14 8.37 0.05 -39.66
CA LEU A 14 9.36 -0.41 -38.68
C LEU A 14 9.79 0.72 -37.73
N SER A 15 9.96 1.95 -38.22
CA SER A 15 10.27 3.10 -37.37
C SER A 15 9.14 3.44 -36.39
N LEU A 16 7.88 3.32 -36.80
CA LEU A 16 6.74 3.54 -35.91
C LEU A 16 6.66 2.50 -34.77
N LEU A 17 6.96 1.23 -35.07
CA LEU A 17 6.91 0.17 -34.07
C LEU A 17 7.98 0.33 -32.97
N VAL A 18 9.15 0.89 -33.30
CA VAL A 18 10.23 1.13 -32.32
C VAL A 18 9.87 2.25 -31.34
N SER A 19 9.11 3.28 -31.75
CA SER A 19 8.69 4.36 -30.83
C SER A 19 7.57 3.96 -29.87
N CYS A 20 6.84 2.88 -30.11
CA CYS A 20 5.76 2.43 -29.23
C CYS A 20 6.24 1.61 -28.02
N THR A 21 7.50 1.14 -27.99
CA THR A 21 7.99 0.28 -26.89
C THR A 21 8.52 1.03 -25.67
N ASP A 22 8.77 2.34 -25.77
CA ASP A 22 9.34 3.13 -24.66
C ASP A 22 8.32 3.48 -23.55
N VAL A 23 7.01 3.44 -23.84
CA VAL A 23 5.97 3.90 -22.89
C VAL A 23 5.40 2.76 -22.02
N ALA A 24 5.72 1.50 -22.32
CA ALA A 24 5.17 0.35 -21.58
C ALA A 24 6.04 -0.17 -20.43
N LEU A 25 7.27 0.34 -20.27
CA LEU A 25 8.09 0.10 -19.09
C LEU A 25 7.97 1.31 -18.18
N GLY A 26 6.83 1.38 -17.50
CA GLY A 26 6.67 2.24 -16.33
C GLY A 26 7.81 1.94 -15.36
N GLY A 27 8.87 2.75 -15.45
CA GLY A 27 10.03 2.73 -14.59
C GLY A 27 9.55 3.05 -13.19
N LYS A 28 9.09 2.01 -12.48
CA LYS A 28 9.01 2.04 -11.04
C LYS A 28 10.46 2.16 -10.58
N ALA A 29 10.91 3.39 -10.35
CA ALA A 29 12.00 3.64 -9.44
C ALA A 29 11.56 3.02 -8.11
N THR A 30 11.93 1.75 -7.90
CA THR A 30 11.73 1.09 -6.63
C THR A 30 12.52 1.91 -5.63
N PRO A 31 11.90 2.42 -4.55
CA PRO A 31 12.64 3.15 -3.54
C PRO A 31 13.83 2.28 -3.10
N ASP A 32 15.04 2.85 -3.13
CA ASP A 32 16.24 2.20 -2.61
C ASP A 32 16.11 2.09 -1.09
N VAL A 33 15.35 1.08 -0.65
CA VAL A 33 15.18 0.75 0.76
C VAL A 33 16.47 0.10 1.22
N LYS A 34 17.43 0.94 1.63
CA LYS A 34 18.62 0.48 2.36
C LYS A 34 18.18 -0.15 3.67
N LYS A 35 18.17 -1.47 3.72
CA LYS A 35 17.92 -2.23 4.95
C LYS A 35 19.12 -2.08 5.87
N ASP A 36 19.06 -1.15 6.83
CA ASP A 36 20.10 -0.99 7.84
C ASP A 36 20.06 -2.19 8.82
N PRO A 37 21.13 -3.01 8.89
CA PRO A 37 21.18 -4.18 9.77
C PRO A 37 21.17 -3.85 11.27
N ARG A 38 21.34 -2.56 11.65
CA ARG A 38 21.21 -2.09 13.04
C ARG A 38 19.76 -1.84 13.45
N ILE A 39 18.83 -1.78 12.50
CA ILE A 39 17.39 -1.74 12.79
C ILE A 39 17.01 -3.16 13.22
N SER A 40 17.12 -3.42 14.52
CA SER A 40 16.59 -4.63 15.12
C SER A 40 15.14 -4.82 14.67
N ASN A 41 14.80 -6.03 14.19
CA ASN A 41 13.43 -6.40 13.86
C ASN A 41 12.61 -6.45 15.17
N LEU A 42 12.22 -5.29 15.67
CA LEU A 42 11.22 -5.23 16.74
C LEU A 42 9.96 -5.90 16.19
N PRO A 43 9.38 -6.88 16.90
CA PRO A 43 8.15 -7.50 16.44
C PRO A 43 7.09 -6.41 16.29
N PRO A 44 6.31 -6.43 15.20
CA PRO A 44 5.25 -5.45 15.01
C PRO A 44 4.29 -5.53 16.20
N LYS A 45 3.90 -4.36 16.74
CA LYS A 45 2.93 -4.29 17.83
C LYS A 45 1.62 -4.95 17.38
N LYS A 46 1.01 -5.78 18.23
CA LYS A 46 -0.24 -6.46 17.85
C LYS A 46 -1.36 -5.43 17.67
N PRO A 47 -2.16 -5.55 16.59
CA PRO A 47 -3.28 -4.65 16.35
C PRO A 47 -4.37 -4.83 17.42
N VAL A 48 -5.12 -3.75 17.66
CA VAL A 48 -6.28 -3.79 18.56
C VAL A 48 -7.43 -4.50 17.88
N HIS A 49 -8.04 -5.43 18.59
CA HIS A 49 -9.21 -6.18 18.19
C HIS A 49 -10.39 -5.76 19.05
N ILE A 50 -11.51 -5.46 18.38
CA ILE A 50 -12.79 -5.16 19.01
C ILE A 50 -13.68 -6.39 18.83
N LYS A 51 -14.16 -6.97 19.93
CA LYS A 51 -15.02 -8.15 19.95
C LYS A 51 -16.37 -7.79 20.57
N LEU A 52 -17.45 -8.06 19.85
CA LEU A 52 -18.79 -8.09 20.40
C LEU A 52 -19.00 -9.44 21.09
N GLN A 53 -19.36 -9.42 22.37
CA GLN A 53 -19.67 -10.61 23.15
C GLN A 53 -21.13 -10.56 23.57
N ARG A 54 -21.78 -11.73 23.61
CA ARG A 54 -23.13 -11.91 24.13
C ARG A 54 -23.07 -12.83 25.33
N ASN A 55 -23.63 -12.43 26.46
CA ASN A 55 -23.67 -13.27 27.65
C ASN A 55 -24.87 -14.23 27.62
N PHE A 56 -24.91 -15.18 28.55
CA PHE A 56 -26.00 -16.16 28.67
C PHE A 56 -27.36 -15.53 29.02
N LYS A 57 -27.37 -14.33 29.60
CA LYS A 57 -28.59 -13.53 29.83
C LYS A 57 -29.07 -12.81 28.55
N GLY A 58 -28.31 -12.87 27.47
CA GLY A 58 -28.63 -12.26 26.18
C GLY A 58 -28.16 -10.82 26.01
N GLU A 59 -27.43 -10.27 26.98
CA GLU A 59 -26.88 -8.91 26.95
C GLU A 59 -25.62 -8.85 26.08
N TYR A 60 -25.42 -7.71 25.41
CA TYR A 60 -24.27 -7.48 24.56
C TYR A 60 -23.23 -6.61 25.26
N GLY A 61 -21.95 -6.98 25.13
CA GLY A 61 -20.82 -6.22 25.65
C GLY A 61 -19.70 -6.14 24.63
N TRP A 62 -18.93 -5.06 24.68
CA TRP A 62 -17.75 -4.88 23.84
C TRP A 62 -16.49 -5.21 24.63
N SER A 63 -15.61 -6.02 24.05
CA SER A 63 -14.28 -6.33 24.59
C SER A 63 -13.22 -5.84 23.62
N LEU A 64 -12.31 -4.98 24.09
CA LEU A 64 -11.13 -4.58 23.34
C LEU A 64 -9.92 -5.38 23.84
N THR A 65 -9.11 -5.89 22.91
CA THR A 65 -7.87 -6.65 23.21
C THR A 65 -6.75 -6.22 22.27
N GLY A 66 -5.51 -6.15 22.73
CA GLY A 66 -4.35 -5.80 21.90
C GLY A 66 -3.29 -4.98 22.64
N ASP A 67 -2.09 -4.89 22.07
CA ASP A 67 -0.93 -4.30 22.76
C ASP A 67 -1.00 -2.76 22.79
N ASN A 68 -1.71 -2.13 21.84
CA ASN A 68 -1.84 -0.67 21.71
C ASN A 68 -3.04 -0.06 22.48
N LEU A 69 -3.70 -0.84 23.35
CA LEU A 69 -4.90 -0.41 24.07
C LEU A 69 -4.70 0.85 24.91
N LYS A 70 -3.58 0.93 25.64
CA LYS A 70 -3.27 2.07 26.51
C LYS A 70 -3.09 3.36 25.71
N ASP A 71 -2.38 3.26 24.58
CA ASP A 71 -2.11 4.40 23.70
C ASP A 71 -3.42 4.93 23.10
N MET A 72 -4.32 4.05 22.67
CA MET A 72 -5.64 4.44 22.16
C MET A 72 -6.52 5.13 23.21
N LEU A 73 -6.54 4.62 24.44
CA LEU A 73 -7.31 5.24 25.52
C LEU A 73 -6.79 6.63 25.86
N LYS A 74 -5.46 6.81 25.81
CA LYS A 74 -4.83 8.11 26.01
C LYS A 74 -5.23 9.10 24.93
N ILE A 75 -5.13 8.69 23.66
CA ILE A 75 -5.54 9.52 22.51
C ILE A 75 -7.03 9.90 22.63
N ASN A 76 -7.90 8.95 22.97
CA ASN A 76 -9.32 9.25 23.15
C ASN A 76 -9.58 10.26 24.27
N ALA A 77 -8.85 10.16 25.39
CA ALA A 77 -8.96 11.12 26.49
C ALA A 77 -8.42 12.51 26.12
N GLU A 78 -7.42 12.60 25.25
CA GLU A 78 -6.93 13.86 24.69
C GLU A 78 -7.96 14.46 23.73
N LEU A 79 -8.53 13.65 22.83
CA LEU A 79 -9.58 14.09 21.91
C LEU A 79 -10.82 14.62 22.63
N GLN A 80 -11.27 13.96 23.70
CA GLN A 80 -12.43 14.44 24.49
C GLN A 80 -12.16 15.75 25.24
N LYS A 81 -10.90 16.10 25.49
CA LYS A 81 -10.55 17.40 26.05
C LYS A 81 -10.57 18.50 25.00
N GLU A 82 -10.18 18.17 23.76
CA GLU A 82 -10.15 19.10 22.64
C GLU A 82 -11.54 19.29 22.00
N PHE A 83 -12.37 18.25 22.01
CA PHE A 83 -13.70 18.23 21.43
C PHE A 83 -14.74 17.73 22.46
N PRO A 84 -15.22 18.60 23.36
CA PRO A 84 -16.22 18.27 24.37
C PRO A 84 -17.62 18.03 23.78
#